data_AF-A0A8H5KMQ6-F1
#
_entry.id   AF-A0A8H5KMQ6-F1
#
_cell.length_a   1.000
_cell.length_b   1.000
_cell.length_c   1.000
_cell.angle_alpha   90.00
_cell.angle_beta   90.00
_cell.angle_gamma   90.00
#
_symmetry.space_group_name_H-M   'P 1'
#
loop_
_entity.id
_entity.type
_entity.pdbx_description
1 polymer ?
#
loop_
_entity_poly.entity_id
_entity_poly.type
_entity_poly.pdbx_seq_one_letter_code
_entity_poly.pdbx_strand_id
1 'polypeptide(L)'
;MSASSSPWGRIIFFILSISLLDNASALPINNSSPVLRPFILPPPKQHLSPRHKGRGRSFSPRLDINFPDPCLVQDQDDHWVSFATSGGGHHIQVAVADDVFGEWTHLQQDALPGDGWTSGRNYWAPDVRKLEDNSYIMYFSGELPEGGHCIGVARSHNSTGPYVMDPEPFACPRDEGGAIDPAGFFDESTNKRYVVYKVDGNALNDGSGTPIRLQEVSTKDGSTPIGKPVDILDRIASEDGPLVEAPSLVRTEQGKYLLFFSSHMYTGDAYDLKYAISDRVEGPYRRGKSPFLKTPTLGLKGPGGGTSSENGQFMVFHAWCGKGKRCMYAIGYGLEYE
;
A
#
# COMPACT_ATOMS: atom_id res chain seq x y z
N MET A 1 0.15 39.41 55.91
CA MET A 1 -0.56 39.11 57.16
C MET A 1 -2.04 39.39 56.95
N SER A 2 -2.87 38.36 57.21
CA SER A 2 -4.32 38.32 57.55
C SER A 2 -5.25 39.40 56.97
N ALA A 3 -6.18 39.05 56.07
CA ALA A 3 -7.45 38.33 56.27
C ALA A 3 -8.61 39.22 56.78
N SER A 4 -9.64 39.37 55.94
CA SER A 4 -11.04 39.66 56.30
C SER A 4 -11.90 38.89 55.28
N SER A 5 -12.92 38.11 55.66
CA SER A 5 -14.24 38.61 56.01
C SER A 5 -15.15 37.45 56.46
N SER A 6 -16.25 37.81 57.11
CA SER A 6 -17.05 37.02 58.05
C SER A 6 -18.37 36.49 57.41
N PRO A 7 -19.36 35.95 58.17
CA PRO A 7 -19.89 34.62 57.96
C PRO A 7 -21.25 34.54 57.22
N TRP A 8 -21.55 33.30 56.83
CA TRP A 8 -22.75 32.84 56.16
C TRP A 8 -23.97 32.76 57.08
N GLY A 9 -25.10 33.32 56.62
CA GLY A 9 -26.44 33.07 57.15
C GLY A 9 -27.09 31.87 56.46
N ARG A 10 -27.66 30.97 57.26
CA ARG A 10 -28.41 29.78 56.83
C ARG A 10 -29.84 30.16 56.42
N ILE A 11 -30.31 29.68 55.27
CA ILE A 11 -31.73 29.61 54.93
C ILE A 11 -32.05 28.17 54.53
N ILE A 12 -33.04 27.60 55.20
CA ILE A 12 -33.63 26.28 54.98
C ILE A 12 -34.76 26.44 53.95
N PHE A 13 -34.74 25.64 52.89
CA PHE A 13 -35.92 25.42 52.04
C PHE A 13 -36.17 23.92 51.90
N PHE A 14 -37.36 23.50 52.32
CA PHE A 14 -37.96 22.21 52.00
C PHE A 14 -38.27 22.14 50.50
N ILE A 15 -37.84 21.09 49.80
CA ILE A 15 -38.35 20.76 48.47
C ILE A 15 -38.83 19.31 48.45
N LEU A 16 -40.10 19.19 48.07
CA LEU A 16 -40.88 18.00 47.80
C LEU A 16 -40.16 17.03 46.86
N SER A 17 -40.05 15.77 47.25
CA SER A 17 -39.65 14.67 46.38
C SER A 17 -40.81 14.30 45.44
N ILE A 18 -40.68 14.65 44.16
CA ILE A 18 -41.50 14.07 43.08
C ILE A 18 -40.61 13.09 42.33
N SER A 19 -40.87 11.80 42.52
CA SER A 19 -40.28 10.71 41.76
C SER A 19 -40.90 10.69 40.35
N LEU A 20 -40.19 11.24 39.38
CA LEU A 20 -40.45 11.02 37.96
C LEU A 20 -39.72 9.75 37.53
N LEU A 21 -40.50 8.73 37.14
CA LEU A 21 -40.02 7.56 36.41
C LEU A 21 -39.56 8.01 35.02
N ASP A 22 -38.26 8.16 34.84
CA ASP A 22 -37.64 8.29 33.52
C ASP A 22 -37.66 6.93 32.82
N ASN A 23 -38.74 6.65 32.10
CA ASN A 23 -38.71 5.67 31.01
C ASN A 23 -38.19 6.37 29.74
N ALA A 24 -36.91 6.72 29.75
CA ALA A 24 -36.18 7.01 28.52
C ALA A 24 -35.89 5.67 27.85
N SER A 25 -36.76 5.28 26.92
CA SER A 25 -36.46 4.24 25.93
C SER A 25 -35.17 4.60 25.21
N ALA A 26 -34.09 3.90 25.54
CA ALA A 26 -32.82 3.98 24.84
C ALA A 26 -33.04 3.53 23.40
N LEU A 27 -33.15 4.49 22.48
CA LEU A 27 -32.96 4.21 21.06
C LEU A 27 -31.55 3.63 20.90
N PRO A 28 -31.37 2.54 20.13
CA PRO A 28 -30.03 2.05 19.85
C PRO A 28 -29.27 3.17 19.12
N ILE A 29 -28.26 3.73 19.79
CA ILE A 29 -27.26 4.56 19.13
C ILE A 29 -26.56 3.62 18.16
N ASN A 30 -26.90 3.73 16.88
CA ASN A 30 -26.20 3.04 15.82
C ASN A 30 -24.81 3.67 15.75
N ASN A 31 -23.86 3.11 16.52
CA ASN A 31 -22.53 3.64 16.73
C ASN A 31 -21.60 3.35 15.53
N SER A 32 -22.16 3.30 14.32
CA SER A 32 -21.40 3.19 13.08
C SER A 32 -20.85 4.58 12.77
N SER A 33 -19.72 4.94 13.38
CA SER A 33 -18.92 6.06 12.91
C SER A 33 -18.74 5.94 11.40
N PRO A 34 -18.91 7.04 10.64
CA PRO A 34 -18.85 6.98 9.19
C PRO A 34 -17.53 6.38 8.75
N VAL A 35 -17.62 5.47 7.78
CA VAL A 35 -16.48 4.69 7.29
C VAL A 35 -15.91 5.42 6.11
N LEU A 36 -14.70 5.96 6.23
CA LEU A 36 -13.97 6.49 5.08
C LEU A 36 -13.82 5.36 4.05
N ARG A 37 -13.98 5.65 2.76
CA ARG A 37 -13.77 4.70 1.66
C ARG A 37 -13.14 5.37 0.44
N PRO A 38 -12.22 4.69 -0.26
CA PRO A 38 -11.77 5.12 -1.57
C PRO A 38 -12.80 4.81 -2.65
N PHE A 39 -12.91 5.70 -3.63
CA PHE A 39 -13.69 5.50 -4.84
C PHE A 39 -12.91 5.96 -6.07
N ILE A 40 -13.16 5.31 -7.21
CA ILE A 40 -12.49 5.61 -8.47
C ILE A 40 -12.99 6.95 -9.01
N LEU A 41 -12.06 7.86 -9.30
CA LEU A 41 -12.38 9.07 -10.07
C LEU A 41 -12.60 8.69 -11.54
N PRO A 42 -13.55 9.34 -12.24
CA PRO A 42 -13.75 9.09 -13.66
C PRO A 42 -12.45 9.30 -14.44
N PRO A 43 -11.95 8.29 -15.18
CA PRO A 43 -10.73 8.46 -15.94
C PRO A 43 -10.94 9.52 -17.03
N PRO A 44 -9.93 10.38 -17.32
CA PRO A 44 -10.04 11.34 -18.41
C PRO A 44 -10.40 10.65 -19.73
N LYS A 45 -11.24 11.29 -20.55
CA LYS A 45 -11.84 10.68 -21.76
C LYS A 45 -10.79 10.09 -22.73
N GLN A 46 -9.60 10.66 -22.78
CA GLN A 46 -8.47 10.22 -23.60
C GLN A 46 -7.91 8.84 -23.19
N HIS A 47 -8.11 8.40 -21.95
CA HIS A 47 -7.70 7.07 -21.47
C HIS A 47 -8.76 5.99 -21.70
N LEU A 48 -9.84 6.34 -22.42
CA LEU A 48 -10.92 5.44 -22.79
C LEU A 48 -10.91 5.26 -24.31
N SER A 49 -10.55 4.07 -24.79
CA SER A 49 -10.56 3.80 -26.23
C SER A 49 -11.99 3.65 -26.78
N PRO A 50 -12.33 4.22 -27.96
CA PRO A 50 -13.54 3.89 -28.69
C PRO A 50 -13.54 2.40 -29.10
N ARG A 51 -14.69 1.73 -28.93
CA ARG A 51 -14.81 0.26 -29.09
C ARG A 51 -14.77 -0.17 -30.56
N HIS A 52 -14.12 -1.30 -30.82
CA HIS A 52 -14.55 -2.21 -31.89
C HIS A 52 -15.58 -3.20 -31.30
N LYS A 53 -16.80 -3.25 -31.87
CA LYS A 53 -17.81 -4.32 -31.66
C LYS A 53 -18.39 -4.49 -30.23
N GLY A 54 -19.06 -3.46 -29.69
CA GLY A 54 -20.24 -3.68 -28.82
C GLY A 54 -20.08 -3.96 -27.31
N ARG A 55 -18.88 -4.10 -26.71
CA ARG A 55 -18.68 -4.32 -25.23
C ARG A 55 -17.78 -3.27 -24.57
N GLY A 56 -18.12 -2.78 -23.35
CA GLY A 56 -17.41 -1.81 -22.44
C GLY A 56 -16.53 -0.67 -23.02
N ARG A 57 -16.51 0.56 -22.46
CA ARG A 57 -15.33 1.44 -22.72
C ARG A 57 -14.10 0.69 -22.16
N SER A 58 -13.04 0.49 -22.93
CA SER A 58 -11.83 -0.20 -22.45
C SER A 58 -10.87 0.83 -21.87
N PHE A 59 -10.43 0.60 -20.63
CA PHE A 59 -9.39 1.41 -20.01
C PHE A 59 -8.03 1.02 -20.57
N SER A 60 -7.29 1.99 -21.09
CA SER A 60 -6.01 1.74 -21.76
C SER A 60 -4.84 1.74 -20.77
N PRO A 61 -3.86 0.84 -20.91
CA PRO A 61 -2.63 0.90 -20.11
C PRO A 61 -1.91 2.24 -20.32
N ARG A 62 -1.13 2.65 -19.32
CA ARG A 62 -0.20 3.79 -19.41
C ARG A 62 1.16 3.35 -19.94
N LEU A 63 1.53 2.09 -19.67
CA LEU A 63 2.69 1.45 -20.27
C LEU A 63 2.31 0.06 -20.74
N ASP A 64 2.22 -0.11 -22.05
CA ASP A 64 1.80 -1.35 -22.71
C ASP A 64 2.99 -2.32 -22.90
N ILE A 65 3.66 -2.68 -21.81
CA ILE A 65 4.68 -3.73 -21.73
C ILE A 65 4.38 -4.65 -20.54
N ASN A 66 5.12 -5.76 -20.37
CA ASN A 66 4.99 -6.57 -19.16
C ASN A 66 5.70 -5.87 -17.99
N PHE A 67 4.95 -5.04 -17.26
CA PHE A 67 5.42 -4.17 -16.17
C PHE A 67 4.57 -4.42 -14.91
N PRO A 68 4.75 -5.57 -14.24
CA PRO A 68 3.95 -5.92 -13.08
C PRO A 68 4.48 -5.28 -11.80
N ASP A 69 3.56 -5.13 -10.85
CA ASP A 69 3.83 -4.60 -9.50
C ASP A 69 4.47 -3.19 -9.53
N PRO A 70 3.87 -2.23 -10.27
CA PRO A 70 4.46 -0.91 -10.42
C PRO A 70 4.47 -0.14 -9.08
N CYS A 71 5.61 0.46 -8.75
CA CYS A 71 5.68 1.51 -7.72
C CYS A 71 5.83 2.90 -8.34
N LEU A 72 5.73 3.96 -7.52
CA LEU A 72 5.86 5.35 -7.95
C LEU A 72 6.75 6.13 -6.99
N VAL A 73 7.61 6.96 -7.56
CA VAL A 73 8.36 8.00 -6.84
C VAL A 73 8.51 9.21 -7.75
N GLN A 74 8.54 10.42 -7.17
CA GLN A 74 8.96 11.61 -7.90
C GLN A 74 10.45 11.85 -7.72
N ASP A 75 11.12 12.25 -8.79
CA ASP A 75 12.52 12.66 -8.72
C ASP A 75 12.69 14.11 -8.21
N GLN A 76 13.90 14.65 -8.31
CA GLN A 76 14.19 16.02 -7.85
C GLN A 76 13.68 17.10 -8.81
N ASP A 77 13.35 16.72 -10.06
CA ASP A 77 12.91 17.60 -11.13
C ASP A 77 11.39 17.44 -11.40
N ASP A 78 10.66 16.88 -10.44
CA ASP A 78 9.22 16.60 -10.48
C ASP A 78 8.76 15.58 -11.54
N HIS A 79 9.68 14.83 -12.17
CA HIS A 79 9.29 13.72 -13.05
C HIS A 79 8.85 12.50 -12.24
N TRP A 80 7.92 11.74 -12.79
CA TRP A 80 7.49 10.46 -12.26
C TRP A 80 8.42 9.35 -12.71
N VAL A 81 8.85 8.52 -11.75
CA VAL A 81 9.60 7.29 -11.99
C VAL A 81 8.81 6.12 -11.44
N SER A 82 8.74 5.04 -12.21
CA SER A 82 8.09 3.80 -11.83
C SER A 82 9.02 2.62 -12.04
N PHE A 83 8.95 1.66 -11.12
CA PHE A 83 9.73 0.42 -11.15
C PHE A 83 8.82 -0.77 -11.15
N ALA A 84 9.27 -1.90 -11.71
CA ALA A 84 8.50 -3.13 -11.76
C ALA A 84 9.38 -4.36 -11.52
N THR A 85 8.68 -5.44 -11.15
CA THR A 85 9.19 -6.82 -11.10
C THR A 85 10.00 -7.16 -12.35
N SER A 86 11.03 -7.99 -12.18
CA SER A 86 11.95 -8.47 -13.22
C SER A 86 11.28 -8.77 -14.57
N GLY A 87 11.95 -8.36 -15.65
CA GLY A 87 11.43 -8.45 -17.01
C GLY A 87 12.37 -7.83 -18.03
N GLY A 88 12.28 -8.27 -19.29
CA GLY A 88 13.09 -7.68 -20.37
C GLY A 88 14.61 -7.88 -20.25
N GLY A 89 15.07 -8.80 -19.39
CA GLY A 89 16.49 -8.98 -19.08
C GLY A 89 17.01 -8.07 -17.97
N HIS A 90 16.13 -7.35 -17.28
CA HIS A 90 16.46 -6.52 -16.11
C HIS A 90 15.98 -7.20 -14.83
N HIS A 91 16.80 -7.13 -13.77
CA HIS A 91 16.39 -7.48 -12.42
C HIS A 91 15.25 -6.56 -11.98
N ILE A 92 15.42 -5.24 -12.11
CA ILE A 92 14.36 -4.27 -11.84
C ILE A 92 14.19 -3.36 -13.06
N GLN A 93 12.98 -3.37 -13.61
CA GLN A 93 12.59 -2.51 -14.74
C GLN A 93 12.38 -1.07 -14.24
N VAL A 94 12.61 -0.06 -15.08
CA VAL A 94 12.36 1.35 -14.76
C VAL A 94 11.76 2.13 -15.93
N ALA A 95 10.77 2.97 -15.64
CA ALA A 95 10.11 3.85 -16.60
C ALA A 95 9.93 5.26 -16.03
N VAL A 96 9.86 6.26 -16.91
CA VAL A 96 9.71 7.67 -16.54
C VAL A 96 8.58 8.36 -17.30
N ALA A 97 7.97 9.38 -16.70
CA ALA A 97 6.97 10.24 -17.32
C ALA A 97 6.93 11.64 -16.68
N ASP A 98 6.53 12.65 -17.43
CA ASP A 98 6.30 14.01 -16.89
C ASP A 98 4.95 14.09 -16.14
N ASP A 99 3.99 13.25 -16.51
CA ASP A 99 2.65 13.16 -15.93
C ASP A 99 2.29 11.69 -15.73
N VAL A 100 1.86 11.32 -14.53
CA VAL A 100 1.44 9.95 -14.19
C VAL A 100 0.36 9.41 -15.13
N PHE A 101 -0.53 10.28 -15.63
CA PHE A 101 -1.58 9.91 -16.60
C PHE A 101 -1.11 10.00 -18.05
N GLY A 102 0.04 10.63 -18.30
CA GLY A 102 0.62 10.87 -19.60
C GLY A 102 1.29 9.64 -20.24
N GLU A 103 2.25 9.92 -21.11
CA GLU A 103 3.05 8.92 -21.80
C GLU A 103 4.25 8.49 -20.96
N TRP A 104 4.48 7.19 -20.87
CA TRP A 104 5.58 6.61 -20.11
C TRP A 104 6.67 6.06 -21.04
N THR A 105 7.92 6.36 -20.73
CA THR A 105 9.09 5.84 -21.43
C THR A 105 9.76 4.75 -20.60
N HIS A 106 9.73 3.51 -21.08
CA HIS A 106 10.51 2.41 -20.47
C HIS A 106 11.99 2.56 -20.82
N LEU A 107 12.83 2.72 -19.80
CA LEU A 107 14.27 2.89 -20.01
C LEU A 107 14.91 1.52 -20.28
N GLN A 108 15.89 1.50 -21.17
CA GLN A 108 16.65 0.28 -21.49
C GLN A 108 17.86 0.14 -20.55
N GLN A 109 17.59 0.14 -19.24
CA GLN A 109 18.59 -0.01 -18.18
C GLN A 109 18.02 -0.87 -17.05
N ASP A 110 18.90 -1.60 -16.38
CA ASP A 110 18.55 -2.30 -15.14
C ASP A 110 18.75 -1.34 -13.96
N ALA A 111 17.69 -1.12 -13.18
CA ALA A 111 17.79 -0.30 -11.98
C ALA A 111 18.59 -0.99 -10.87
N LEU A 112 18.69 -2.32 -10.86
CA LEU A 112 19.40 -3.09 -9.82
C LEU A 112 20.27 -4.21 -10.43
N PRO A 113 21.34 -3.88 -11.16
CA PRO A 113 22.09 -4.86 -11.97
C PRO A 113 22.97 -5.85 -11.18
N GLY A 114 23.19 -5.65 -9.88
CA GLY A 114 24.03 -6.52 -9.06
C GLY A 114 23.27 -7.73 -8.50
N ASP A 115 23.95 -8.85 -8.31
CA ASP A 115 23.34 -10.08 -7.75
C ASP A 115 23.35 -10.13 -6.21
N GLY A 116 24.40 -9.57 -5.60
CA GLY A 116 24.60 -9.56 -4.15
C GLY A 116 24.38 -10.93 -3.48
N TRP A 117 23.53 -10.96 -2.45
CA TRP A 117 23.18 -12.18 -1.70
C TRP A 117 22.09 -13.03 -2.39
N THR A 118 21.53 -12.56 -3.51
CA THR A 118 20.41 -13.23 -4.19
C THR A 118 20.89 -14.36 -5.11
N SER A 119 19.94 -15.08 -5.71
CA SER A 119 20.17 -16.08 -6.75
C SER A 119 20.56 -15.48 -8.12
N GLY A 120 20.52 -14.15 -8.27
CA GLY A 120 20.61 -13.45 -9.55
C GLY A 120 19.36 -13.58 -10.43
N ARG A 121 18.23 -13.98 -9.84
CA ARG A 121 16.93 -14.15 -10.52
C ARG A 121 15.78 -13.70 -9.62
N ASN A 122 14.59 -13.57 -10.22
CA ASN A 122 13.33 -13.39 -9.49
C ASN A 122 13.33 -12.21 -8.50
N TYR A 123 13.65 -11.03 -9.02
CA TYR A 123 13.51 -9.78 -8.28
C TYR A 123 12.09 -9.26 -8.45
N TRP A 124 11.34 -9.11 -7.36
CA TRP A 124 9.91 -8.81 -7.41
C TRP A 124 9.52 -7.58 -6.61
N ALA A 125 8.48 -6.90 -7.10
CA ALA A 125 7.71 -5.85 -6.44
C ALA A 125 8.59 -4.80 -5.74
N PRO A 126 9.44 -4.05 -6.48
CA PRO A 126 10.24 -3.00 -5.89
C PRO A 126 9.34 -1.83 -5.41
N ASP A 127 9.70 -1.20 -4.31
CA ASP A 127 9.15 0.10 -3.89
C ASP A 127 10.31 1.07 -3.61
N VAL A 128 10.25 2.26 -4.22
CA VAL A 128 11.32 3.26 -4.12
C VAL A 128 10.83 4.47 -3.37
N ARG A 129 11.63 4.94 -2.41
CA ARG A 129 11.35 6.14 -1.61
C ARG A 129 12.52 7.10 -1.62
N LYS A 130 12.20 8.38 -1.57
CA LYS A 130 13.18 9.44 -1.35
C LYS A 130 13.54 9.53 0.15
N LEU A 131 14.82 9.71 0.43
CA LEU A 131 15.36 9.97 1.76
C LEU A 131 15.60 11.48 1.98
N GLU A 132 15.80 11.87 3.24
CA GLU A 132 15.98 13.28 3.62
C GLU A 132 17.20 13.95 2.95
N ASP A 133 18.24 13.18 2.64
CA ASP A 133 19.45 13.65 1.95
C ASP A 133 19.30 13.70 0.42
N ASN A 134 18.07 13.54 -0.09
CA ASN A 134 17.71 13.44 -1.51
C ASN A 134 18.28 12.21 -2.24
N SER A 135 18.82 11.23 -1.53
CA SER A 135 19.06 9.89 -2.09
C SER A 135 17.76 9.09 -2.16
N TYR A 136 17.82 7.94 -2.83
CA TYR A 136 16.71 7.01 -3.01
C TYR A 136 17.06 5.67 -2.38
N ILE A 137 16.08 5.10 -1.69
CA ILE A 137 16.10 3.73 -1.18
C ILE A 137 15.08 2.90 -1.95
N MET A 138 15.50 1.72 -2.39
CA MET A 138 14.65 0.70 -2.99
C MET A 138 14.51 -0.46 -2.01
N TYR A 139 13.28 -0.84 -1.69
CA TYR A 139 12.98 -2.14 -1.09
C TYR A 139 12.55 -3.10 -2.20
N PHE A 140 12.98 -4.35 -2.15
CA PHE A 140 12.64 -5.34 -3.18
C PHE A 140 12.56 -6.74 -2.57
N SER A 141 11.88 -7.67 -3.25
CA SER A 141 11.94 -9.09 -2.92
C SER A 141 13.04 -9.75 -3.74
N GLY A 142 14.04 -10.34 -3.10
CA GLY A 142 15.13 -11.07 -3.74
C GLY A 142 15.05 -12.57 -3.45
N GLU A 143 15.13 -13.41 -4.49
CA GLU A 143 15.21 -14.85 -4.33
C GLU A 143 16.57 -15.25 -3.75
N LEU A 144 16.57 -16.12 -2.74
CA LEU A 144 17.80 -16.70 -2.20
C LEU A 144 18.35 -17.81 -3.12
N PRO A 145 19.67 -18.08 -3.14
CA PRO A 145 20.25 -19.19 -3.89
C PRO A 145 19.61 -20.56 -3.59
N GLU A 146 19.20 -20.79 -2.34
CA GLU A 146 18.50 -21.98 -1.86
C GLU A 146 16.98 -21.97 -2.12
N GLY A 147 16.45 -20.88 -2.68
CA GLY A 147 15.04 -20.68 -3.00
C GLY A 147 14.23 -19.97 -1.91
N GLY A 148 13.09 -19.41 -2.33
CA GLY A 148 12.26 -18.51 -1.51
C GLY A 148 12.82 -17.09 -1.44
N HIS A 149 12.02 -16.16 -0.93
CA HIS A 149 12.31 -14.74 -1.02
C HIS A 149 12.49 -14.08 0.34
N CYS A 150 13.37 -13.09 0.36
CA CYS A 150 13.55 -12.17 1.47
C CYS A 150 13.58 -10.73 0.95
N ILE A 151 13.34 -9.78 1.84
CA ILE A 151 13.32 -8.37 1.47
C ILE A 151 14.75 -7.84 1.50
N GLY A 152 15.17 -7.22 0.41
CA GLY A 152 16.41 -6.47 0.30
C GLY A 152 16.19 -4.96 0.33
N VAL A 153 17.28 -4.26 0.57
CA VAL A 153 17.38 -2.81 0.47
C VAL A 153 18.50 -2.46 -0.50
N ALA A 154 18.31 -1.45 -1.33
CA ALA A 154 19.33 -0.91 -2.22
C ALA A 154 19.27 0.62 -2.27
N ARG A 155 20.39 1.28 -2.59
CA ARG A 155 20.47 2.75 -2.58
C ARG A 155 21.07 3.32 -3.84
N SER A 156 20.60 4.52 -4.21
CA SER A 156 21.19 5.34 -5.28
C SER A 156 21.01 6.82 -4.98
N HIS A 157 21.89 7.66 -5.54
CA HIS A 157 21.65 9.10 -5.59
C HIS A 157 20.87 9.51 -6.85
N ASN A 158 20.67 8.60 -7.81
CA ASN A 158 19.89 8.83 -9.01
C ASN A 158 18.53 8.15 -8.87
N SER A 159 17.46 8.86 -9.19
CA SER A 159 16.08 8.34 -9.10
C SER A 159 15.92 7.06 -9.89
N THR A 160 16.56 6.96 -11.07
CA THR A 160 16.48 5.79 -11.98
C THR A 160 17.57 4.73 -11.76
N GLY A 161 18.43 4.91 -10.75
CA GLY A 161 19.54 4.02 -10.47
C GLY A 161 20.82 4.30 -11.29
N PRO A 162 21.75 3.33 -11.39
CA PRO A 162 21.67 2.01 -10.75
C PRO A 162 21.66 2.12 -9.22
N TYR A 163 20.92 1.23 -8.60
CA TYR A 163 20.87 1.02 -7.15
C TYR A 163 21.92 -0.03 -6.77
N VAL A 164 22.53 0.15 -5.61
CA VAL A 164 23.48 -0.79 -5.02
C VAL A 164 22.83 -1.41 -3.79
N MET A 165 22.64 -2.73 -3.81
CA MET A 165 22.03 -3.45 -2.69
C MET A 165 22.95 -3.58 -1.49
N ASP A 166 22.34 -3.61 -0.31
CA ASP A 166 23.00 -3.94 0.94
C ASP A 166 23.47 -5.40 0.94
N PRO A 167 24.55 -5.73 1.68
CA PRO A 167 25.16 -7.05 1.65
C PRO A 167 24.28 -8.16 2.25
N GLU A 168 23.28 -7.81 3.06
CA GLU A 168 22.39 -8.76 3.73
C GLU A 168 20.91 -8.39 3.52
N PRO A 169 19.99 -9.37 3.57
CA PRO A 169 18.55 -9.09 3.55
C PRO A 169 18.11 -8.21 4.73
N PHE A 170 17.17 -7.31 4.49
CA PHE A 170 16.51 -6.48 5.50
C PHE A 170 15.54 -7.29 6.38
N ALA A 171 14.71 -8.15 5.78
CA ALA A 171 13.74 -8.97 6.51
C ALA A 171 13.58 -10.35 5.84
N CYS A 172 13.72 -11.40 6.63
CA CYS A 172 13.81 -12.78 6.13
C CYS A 172 13.23 -13.80 7.13
N PRO A 173 11.91 -13.78 7.42
CA PRO A 173 11.27 -14.71 8.35
C PRO A 173 11.10 -16.10 7.69
N ARG A 174 12.21 -16.84 7.54
CA ARG A 174 12.25 -18.11 6.79
C ARG A 174 11.39 -19.22 7.38
N ASP A 175 11.27 -19.24 8.70
CA ASP A 175 10.39 -20.15 9.44
C ASP A 175 8.90 -19.86 9.20
N GLU A 176 8.57 -18.67 8.69
CA GLU A 176 7.22 -18.26 8.28
C GLU A 176 7.04 -18.24 6.75
N GLY A 177 7.98 -18.79 5.97
CA GLY A 177 7.91 -18.88 4.51
C GLY A 177 8.75 -17.83 3.76
N GLY A 178 9.29 -16.83 4.45
CA GLY A 178 10.02 -15.71 3.86
C GLY A 178 9.17 -14.44 3.78
N ALA A 179 9.63 -13.46 3.01
CA ALA A 179 8.93 -12.19 2.88
C ALA A 179 9.06 -11.61 1.46
N ILE A 180 7.97 -10.99 0.99
CA ILE A 180 7.87 -10.34 -0.31
C ILE A 180 7.06 -9.04 -0.22
N ASP A 181 6.97 -8.35 -1.35
CA ASP A 181 6.15 -7.15 -1.57
C ASP A 181 6.36 -6.06 -0.52
N PRO A 182 7.61 -5.58 -0.32
CA PRO A 182 7.86 -4.47 0.58
C PRO A 182 7.34 -3.16 -0.02
N ALA A 183 6.80 -2.29 0.84
CA ALA A 183 6.52 -0.90 0.53
C ALA A 183 6.95 0.01 1.68
N GLY A 184 7.65 1.08 1.36
CA GLY A 184 7.99 2.12 2.32
C GLY A 184 6.80 3.02 2.64
N PHE A 185 6.78 3.60 3.83
CA PHE A 185 5.80 4.59 4.23
C PHE A 185 6.45 5.61 5.16
N PHE A 186 6.36 6.89 4.83
CA PHE A 186 6.81 7.98 5.69
C PHE A 186 5.59 8.72 6.23
N ASP A 187 5.44 8.72 7.55
CA ASP A 187 4.39 9.44 8.24
C ASP A 187 4.91 10.81 8.69
N GLU A 188 4.69 11.82 7.84
CA GLU A 188 5.08 13.21 8.11
C GLU A 188 4.48 13.74 9.42
N SER A 189 3.32 13.25 9.84
CA SER A 189 2.65 13.72 11.06
C SER A 189 3.32 13.27 12.35
N THR A 190 4.09 12.18 12.28
CA THR A 190 4.84 11.63 13.43
C THR A 190 6.36 11.67 13.23
N ASN A 191 6.83 12.07 12.03
CA ASN A 191 8.22 11.99 11.60
C ASN A 191 8.79 10.59 11.79
N LYS A 192 8.03 9.57 11.38
CA LYS A 192 8.42 8.16 11.45
C LYS A 192 8.37 7.52 10.08
N ARG A 193 9.27 6.57 9.85
CA ARG A 193 9.31 5.78 8.64
C ARG A 193 9.04 4.32 8.96
N TYR A 194 8.35 3.65 8.06
CA TYR A 194 7.98 2.25 8.18
C TYR A 194 8.26 1.53 6.86
N VAL A 195 8.50 0.23 6.96
CA VAL A 195 8.40 -0.71 5.84
C VAL A 195 7.26 -1.65 6.15
N VAL A 196 6.27 -1.69 5.27
CA VAL A 196 5.18 -2.67 5.30
C VAL A 196 5.47 -3.77 4.29
N TYR A 197 5.23 -5.03 4.62
CA TYR A 197 5.53 -6.14 3.72
C TYR A 197 4.68 -7.37 4.00
N LYS A 198 4.61 -8.29 3.03
CA LYS A 198 3.96 -9.60 3.19
C LYS A 198 4.95 -10.61 3.76
N VAL A 199 4.52 -11.36 4.77
CA VAL A 199 5.12 -12.65 5.12
C VAL A 199 4.58 -13.70 4.16
N ASP A 200 5.46 -14.41 3.45
CA ASP A 200 5.11 -15.32 2.35
C ASP A 200 4.71 -16.71 2.85
N GLY A 201 3.82 -16.77 3.85
CA GLY A 201 3.41 -18.03 4.48
C GLY A 201 2.75 -19.01 3.50
N ASN A 202 2.20 -18.53 2.38
CA ASN A 202 1.72 -19.41 1.32
C ASN A 202 2.84 -20.27 0.69
N ALA A 203 4.11 -19.88 0.78
CA ALA A 203 5.23 -20.69 0.30
C ALA A 203 5.46 -21.97 1.11
N LEU A 204 4.94 -22.05 2.35
CA LEU A 204 5.03 -23.25 3.19
C LEU A 204 4.09 -24.37 2.72
N ASN A 205 3.08 -24.06 1.90
CA ASN A 205 2.10 -25.02 1.37
C ASN A 205 1.33 -25.82 2.44
N ASP A 206 1.20 -25.29 3.65
CA ASP A 206 0.53 -25.93 4.80
C ASP A 206 -0.77 -25.22 5.24
N GLY A 207 -1.17 -24.17 4.51
CA GLY A 207 -2.33 -23.35 4.83
C GLY A 207 -2.05 -22.20 5.80
N SER A 208 -0.78 -21.86 6.05
CA SER A 208 -0.38 -20.69 6.82
C SER A 208 -1.00 -19.37 6.32
N GLY A 209 -1.09 -18.40 7.22
CA GLY A 209 -1.50 -17.03 6.90
C GLY A 209 -0.52 -16.34 5.95
N THR A 210 -0.86 -15.13 5.53
CA THR A 210 0.05 -14.25 4.77
C THR A 210 -0.04 -12.85 5.38
N PRO A 211 0.40 -12.67 6.64
CA PRO A 211 0.22 -11.41 7.32
C PRO A 211 1.01 -10.29 6.64
N ILE A 212 0.37 -9.13 6.57
CA ILE A 212 1.00 -7.85 6.29
C ILE A 212 1.61 -7.35 7.59
N ARG A 213 2.93 -7.20 7.58
CA ARG A 213 3.78 -6.85 8.72
C ARG A 213 4.34 -5.44 8.56
N LEU A 214 4.38 -4.69 9.65
CA LEU A 214 4.85 -3.31 9.73
C LEU A 214 6.10 -3.26 10.60
N GLN A 215 7.19 -2.72 10.06
CA GLN A 215 8.45 -2.47 10.78
C GLN A 215 8.75 -0.98 10.78
N GLU A 216 8.83 -0.34 11.96
CA GLU A 216 9.38 1.01 12.08
C GLU A 216 10.88 0.98 11.76
N VAL A 217 11.37 1.96 11.01
CA VAL A 217 12.77 2.09 10.61
C VAL A 217 13.26 3.51 10.83
N SER A 218 14.57 3.66 11.00
CA SER A 218 15.24 4.95 11.09
C SER A 218 14.88 5.84 9.89
N THR A 219 14.48 7.10 10.15
CA THR A 219 14.21 8.07 9.08
C THR A 219 15.47 8.43 8.29
N LYS A 220 16.65 8.28 8.92
CA LYS A 220 17.94 8.66 8.35
C LYS A 220 18.39 7.76 7.20
N ASP A 221 18.25 6.44 7.36
CA ASP A 221 18.75 5.45 6.40
C ASP A 221 17.65 4.62 5.73
N GLY A 222 16.42 4.72 6.24
CA GLY A 222 15.25 4.00 5.75
C GLY A 222 15.22 2.50 6.03
N SER A 223 16.21 1.92 6.71
CA SER A 223 16.31 0.47 6.85
C SER A 223 16.77 -0.05 8.20
N THR A 224 17.33 0.80 9.08
CA THR A 224 17.71 0.35 10.43
C THR A 224 16.44 0.12 11.25
N PRO A 225 16.11 -1.12 11.69
CA PRO A 225 14.87 -1.40 12.41
C PRO A 225 14.81 -0.71 13.77
N ILE A 226 13.64 -0.17 14.12
CA ILE A 226 13.31 0.36 15.44
C ILE A 226 12.24 -0.53 16.06
N GLY A 227 12.59 -1.20 17.15
CA GLY A 227 11.68 -2.15 17.81
C GLY A 227 11.40 -3.40 16.98
N LYS A 228 10.41 -4.18 17.42
CA LYS A 228 9.97 -5.40 16.74
C LYS A 228 8.89 -5.08 15.70
N PRO A 229 8.81 -5.84 14.60
CA PRO A 229 7.72 -5.67 13.66
C PRO A 229 6.39 -6.16 14.26
N VAL A 230 5.27 -5.67 13.73
CA VAL A 230 3.92 -6.04 14.15
C VAL A 230 3.06 -6.42 12.95
N ASP A 231 2.23 -7.45 13.08
CA ASP A 231 1.27 -7.82 12.04
C ASP A 231 0.05 -6.92 12.12
N ILE A 232 -0.32 -6.28 11.01
CA ILE A 232 -1.38 -5.26 10.95
C ILE A 232 -2.64 -5.73 10.21
N LEU A 233 -2.52 -6.76 9.37
CA LEU A 233 -3.60 -7.39 8.61
C LEU A 233 -3.18 -8.81 8.21
N ASP A 234 -4.09 -9.78 8.18
CA ASP A 234 -3.85 -11.11 7.60
C ASP A 234 -5.02 -11.49 6.68
N ARG A 235 -4.80 -12.50 5.83
CA ARG A 235 -5.82 -13.04 4.92
C ARG A 235 -6.98 -13.67 5.68
N ILE A 236 -8.17 -13.50 5.14
CA ILE A 236 -9.37 -14.24 5.54
C ILE A 236 -9.60 -15.28 4.44
N ALA A 237 -9.32 -16.55 4.72
CA ALA A 237 -9.30 -17.61 3.70
C ALA A 237 -10.58 -17.68 2.83
N SER A 238 -11.75 -17.45 3.45
CA SER A 238 -13.05 -17.45 2.76
C SER A 238 -13.28 -16.24 1.86
N GLU A 239 -12.54 -15.14 2.06
CA GLU A 239 -12.69 -13.88 1.32
C GLU A 239 -11.55 -13.61 0.34
N ASP A 240 -10.33 -14.02 0.69
CA ASP A 240 -9.08 -13.69 -0.02
C ASP A 240 -8.47 -14.91 -0.73
N GLY A 241 -9.03 -16.10 -0.48
CA GLY A 241 -8.42 -17.35 -0.92
C GLY A 241 -7.05 -17.58 -0.27
N PRO A 242 -6.01 -17.91 -1.07
CA PRO A 242 -4.74 -18.37 -0.52
C PRO A 242 -3.87 -17.27 0.10
N LEU A 243 -4.07 -15.99 -0.26
CA LEU A 243 -3.16 -14.92 0.14
C LEU A 243 -3.80 -13.52 0.12
N VAL A 244 -3.18 -12.63 0.90
CA VAL A 244 -3.16 -11.17 0.69
C VAL A 244 -1.72 -10.73 0.48
N GLU A 245 -1.49 -9.70 -0.35
CA GLU A 245 -0.16 -9.25 -0.76
C GLU A 245 -0.13 -7.80 -1.24
N ALA A 246 1.00 -7.32 -1.76
CA ALA A 246 1.19 -5.98 -2.32
C ALA A 246 0.61 -4.83 -1.46
N PRO A 247 1.06 -4.67 -0.20
CA PRO A 247 0.59 -3.60 0.65
C PRO A 247 1.00 -2.22 0.11
N SER A 248 0.08 -1.26 0.15
CA SER A 248 0.37 0.16 -0.09
C SER A 248 -0.31 1.01 0.98
N LEU A 249 0.48 1.60 1.86
CA LEU A 249 0.02 2.34 3.02
C LEU A 249 0.08 3.85 2.77
N VAL A 250 -1.03 4.54 2.99
CA VAL A 250 -1.18 5.98 2.81
C VAL A 250 -1.82 6.58 4.03
N ARG A 251 -1.38 7.78 4.39
CA ARG A 251 -2.05 8.59 5.39
C ARG A 251 -2.98 9.58 4.70
N THR A 252 -4.27 9.49 5.03
CA THR A 252 -5.31 10.39 4.50
C THR A 252 -5.24 11.77 5.14
N GLU A 253 -5.75 12.79 4.44
CA GLU A 253 -5.88 14.15 4.98
C GLU A 253 -6.70 14.18 6.27
N GLN A 254 -7.66 13.27 6.43
CA GLN A 254 -8.55 13.20 7.60
C GLN A 254 -7.94 12.51 8.82
N GLY A 255 -6.63 12.19 8.81
CA GLY A 255 -6.01 11.57 9.99
C GLY A 255 -5.95 10.05 9.98
N LYS A 256 -6.54 9.38 8.98
CA LYS A 256 -6.67 7.93 8.93
C LYS A 256 -5.53 7.30 8.13
N TYR A 257 -5.21 6.05 8.46
CA TYR A 257 -4.30 5.21 7.70
C TYR A 257 -5.13 4.30 6.79
N LEU A 258 -4.89 4.41 5.48
CA LEU A 258 -5.51 3.61 4.43
C LEU A 258 -4.47 2.63 3.89
N LEU A 259 -4.72 1.34 4.10
CA LEU A 259 -3.91 0.24 3.56
C LEU A 259 -4.64 -0.35 2.35
N PHE A 260 -4.10 -0.18 1.16
CA PHE A 260 -4.44 -1.02 0.01
C PHE A 260 -3.67 -2.33 0.08
N PHE A 261 -4.27 -3.40 -0.42
CA PHE A 261 -3.64 -4.71 -0.54
C PHE A 261 -4.32 -5.50 -1.66
N SER A 262 -3.61 -6.43 -2.28
CA SER A 262 -4.18 -7.37 -3.23
C SER A 262 -4.60 -8.67 -2.54
N SER A 263 -5.60 -9.36 -3.11
CA SER A 263 -6.03 -10.67 -2.63
C SER A 263 -6.21 -11.67 -3.78
N HIS A 264 -6.21 -12.97 -3.45
CA HIS A 264 -6.16 -14.09 -4.41
C HIS A 264 -4.83 -14.18 -5.19
N MET A 265 -4.69 -15.18 -6.06
CA MET A 265 -3.48 -15.36 -6.88
C MET A 265 -3.49 -14.42 -8.10
N TYR A 266 -2.38 -13.73 -8.37
CA TYR A 266 -2.22 -12.83 -9.53
C TYR A 266 -2.48 -13.49 -10.89
N THR A 267 -2.39 -14.82 -10.97
CA THR A 267 -2.65 -15.63 -12.17
C THR A 267 -4.13 -15.77 -12.54
N GLY A 268 -5.05 -15.46 -11.61
CA GLY A 268 -6.49 -15.66 -11.77
C GLY A 268 -7.29 -14.37 -11.90
N ASP A 269 -8.49 -14.48 -12.48
CA ASP A 269 -9.46 -13.37 -12.63
C ASP A 269 -10.00 -12.86 -11.29
N ALA A 270 -9.85 -13.67 -10.23
CA ALA A 270 -10.22 -13.32 -8.87
C ALA A 270 -9.24 -12.32 -8.23
N TYR A 271 -8.04 -12.13 -8.79
CA TYR A 271 -7.10 -11.14 -8.28
C TYR A 271 -7.76 -9.76 -8.25
N ASP A 272 -7.75 -9.15 -7.08
CA ASP A 272 -8.39 -7.88 -6.84
C ASP A 272 -7.55 -6.97 -5.93
N LEU A 273 -7.88 -5.68 -5.92
CA LEU A 273 -7.32 -4.70 -5.00
C LEU A 273 -8.38 -4.35 -3.97
N LYS A 274 -8.08 -4.63 -2.71
CA LYS A 274 -8.91 -4.31 -1.54
C LYS A 274 -8.26 -3.20 -0.72
N TYR A 275 -8.95 -2.76 0.31
CA TYR A 275 -8.45 -1.76 1.24
C TYR A 275 -8.96 -2.01 2.66
N ALA A 276 -8.22 -1.49 3.64
CA ALA A 276 -8.60 -1.44 5.05
C ALA A 276 -8.15 -0.12 5.66
N ILE A 277 -8.84 0.34 6.71
CA ILE A 277 -8.61 1.66 7.30
C ILE A 277 -8.46 1.56 8.82
N SER A 278 -7.56 2.36 9.37
CA SER A 278 -7.29 2.44 10.80
C SER A 278 -7.12 3.90 11.27
N ASP A 279 -7.33 4.13 12.57
CA ASP A 279 -6.99 5.38 13.25
C ASP A 279 -5.50 5.45 13.64
N ARG A 280 -4.81 4.30 13.60
CA ARG A 280 -3.41 4.14 14.00
C ARG A 280 -2.65 3.32 12.97
N VAL A 281 -1.38 3.64 12.75
CA VAL A 281 -0.54 2.94 11.77
C VAL A 281 -0.43 1.44 12.07
N GLU A 282 -0.40 1.05 13.35
CA GLU A 282 -0.32 -0.35 13.78
C GLU A 282 -1.69 -1.07 13.81
N GLY A 283 -2.76 -0.39 13.41
CA GLY A 283 -4.11 -0.95 13.47
C GLY A 283 -4.85 -0.74 14.80
N PRO A 284 -5.96 -1.47 15.02
CA PRO A 284 -6.50 -2.50 14.12
C PRO A 284 -7.09 -1.91 12.82
N TYR A 285 -6.83 -2.57 11.69
CA TYR A 285 -7.38 -2.20 10.39
C TYR A 285 -8.77 -2.80 10.18
N ARG A 286 -9.73 -1.96 9.78
CA ARG A 286 -11.07 -2.38 9.39
C ARG A 286 -11.18 -2.43 7.86
N ARG A 287 -11.41 -3.63 7.32
CA ARG A 287 -11.55 -3.88 5.87
C ARG A 287 -12.75 -3.14 5.29
N GLY A 288 -12.61 -2.68 4.04
CA GLY A 288 -13.69 -2.17 3.23
C GLY A 288 -14.69 -3.28 2.85
N LYS A 289 -15.96 -2.91 2.64
CA LYS A 289 -17.04 -3.87 2.31
C LYS A 289 -16.93 -4.46 0.91
N SER A 290 -16.19 -3.82 0.01
CA SER A 290 -16.06 -4.21 -1.39
C SER A 290 -14.66 -3.90 -1.89
N PRO A 291 -14.11 -4.69 -2.82
CA PRO A 291 -12.83 -4.39 -3.45
C PRO A 291 -12.86 -3.01 -4.13
N PHE A 292 -11.72 -2.31 -4.08
CA PHE A 292 -11.51 -1.05 -4.77
C PHE A 292 -11.44 -1.26 -6.29
N LEU A 293 -10.71 -2.28 -6.74
CA LEU A 293 -10.65 -2.72 -8.13
C LEU A 293 -10.80 -4.25 -8.19
N LYS A 294 -11.59 -4.75 -9.13
CA LYS A 294 -11.75 -6.19 -9.39
C LYS A 294 -12.19 -6.44 -10.81
N THR A 295 -12.04 -7.65 -11.33
CA THR A 295 -12.63 -8.04 -12.62
C THR A 295 -14.18 -7.91 -12.60
N PRO A 296 -14.85 -7.36 -13.63
CA PRO A 296 -14.35 -6.72 -14.85
C PRO A 296 -14.41 -5.18 -14.78
N THR A 297 -14.19 -4.58 -13.60
CA THR A 297 -14.20 -3.12 -13.39
C THR A 297 -13.29 -2.46 -14.42
N LEU A 298 -13.80 -1.44 -15.12
CA LEU A 298 -13.09 -0.75 -16.23
C LEU A 298 -12.67 -1.66 -17.41
N GLY A 299 -13.24 -2.86 -17.51
CA GLY A 299 -12.86 -3.86 -18.51
C GLY A 299 -11.57 -4.61 -18.17
N LEU A 300 -11.03 -4.43 -16.96
CA LEU A 300 -9.78 -5.02 -16.52
C LEU A 300 -9.96 -6.47 -16.08
N LYS A 301 -8.87 -7.23 -16.16
CA LYS A 301 -8.78 -8.59 -15.65
C LYS A 301 -7.64 -8.68 -14.64
N GLY A 302 -7.96 -9.17 -13.45
CA GLY A 302 -7.01 -9.33 -12.34
C GLY A 302 -6.24 -8.05 -11.99
N PRO A 303 -6.90 -6.91 -11.70
CA PRO A 303 -6.20 -5.70 -11.29
C PRO A 303 -5.65 -5.82 -9.86
N GLY A 304 -4.39 -5.44 -9.65
CA GLY A 304 -3.76 -5.47 -8.32
C GLY A 304 -2.29 -5.04 -8.37
N GLY A 305 -1.51 -5.41 -7.34
CA GLY A 305 -0.09 -5.02 -7.21
C GLY A 305 0.09 -3.50 -7.31
N GLY A 306 -0.75 -2.74 -6.60
CA GLY A 306 -0.91 -1.30 -6.79
C GLY A 306 -0.20 -0.45 -5.75
N THR A 307 0.37 0.67 -6.20
CA THR A 307 1.04 1.67 -5.36
C THR A 307 0.33 3.00 -5.48
N SER A 308 -0.19 3.51 -4.35
CA SER A 308 -0.75 4.85 -4.28
C SER A 308 0.34 5.93 -4.27
N SER A 309 0.01 7.11 -4.78
CA SER A 309 0.74 8.34 -4.47
C SER A 309 0.76 8.61 -2.96
N GLU A 310 1.83 9.23 -2.46
CA GLU A 310 2.03 9.47 -1.03
C GLU A 310 0.93 10.37 -0.42
N ASN A 311 0.43 11.32 -1.22
CA ASN A 311 -0.65 12.24 -0.84
C ASN A 311 -2.07 11.69 -1.06
N GLY A 312 -2.21 10.45 -1.53
CA GLY A 312 -3.49 9.77 -1.67
C GLY A 312 -4.47 10.37 -2.68
N GLN A 313 -4.06 10.44 -3.95
CA GLN A 313 -4.87 11.04 -5.04
C GLN A 313 -4.98 10.14 -6.28
N PHE A 314 -3.97 9.32 -6.51
CA PHE A 314 -3.94 8.37 -7.62
C PHE A 314 -3.07 7.17 -7.28
N MET A 315 -3.15 6.15 -8.11
CA MET A 315 -2.45 4.89 -7.95
C MET A 315 -2.01 4.37 -9.30
N VAL A 316 -0.81 3.80 -9.37
CA VAL A 316 -0.46 2.85 -10.44
C VAL A 316 -0.70 1.43 -9.96
N PHE A 317 -1.09 0.56 -10.88
CA PHE A 317 -1.33 -0.85 -10.61
C PHE A 317 -1.17 -1.64 -11.90
N HIS A 318 -1.09 -2.96 -11.79
CA HIS A 318 -1.04 -3.82 -12.97
C HIS A 318 -2.38 -4.51 -13.22
N ALA A 319 -2.64 -4.84 -14.48
CA ALA A 319 -3.71 -5.77 -14.86
C ALA A 319 -3.32 -6.54 -16.13
N TRP A 320 -3.98 -7.67 -16.38
CA TRP A 320 -3.77 -8.45 -17.60
C TRP A 320 -4.24 -7.67 -18.83
N CYS A 321 -3.30 -7.34 -19.72
CA CYS A 321 -3.54 -6.65 -21.00
C CYS A 321 -3.31 -7.57 -22.21
N GLY A 322 -2.80 -8.78 -21.97
CA GLY A 322 -2.55 -9.79 -22.99
C GLY A 322 -2.09 -11.12 -22.37
N LYS A 323 -1.89 -12.14 -23.20
CA LYS A 323 -1.37 -13.43 -22.73
C LYS A 323 0.04 -13.26 -22.20
N GLY A 324 0.26 -13.61 -20.92
CA GLY A 324 1.58 -13.50 -20.28
C GLY A 324 2.05 -12.06 -20.06
N LYS A 325 1.14 -11.07 -20.16
CA LYS A 325 1.49 -9.64 -20.11
C LYS A 325 0.60 -8.92 -19.09
N ARG A 326 1.20 -8.42 -18.02
CA ARG A 326 0.59 -7.52 -17.04
C ARG A 326 1.10 -6.11 -17.32
N CYS A 327 0.22 -5.21 -17.75
CA CYS A 327 0.58 -3.83 -18.10
C CYS A 327 0.33 -2.90 -16.92
N MET A 328 1.02 -1.76 -16.89
CA MET A 328 0.78 -0.70 -15.91
C MET A 328 -0.39 0.18 -16.34
N TYR A 329 -1.24 0.49 -15.37
CA TYR A 329 -2.36 1.43 -15.45
C TYR A 329 -2.19 2.48 -14.36
N ALA A 330 -2.76 3.68 -14.56
CA ALA A 330 -2.81 4.73 -13.54
C ALA A 330 -4.24 5.21 -13.38
N ILE A 331 -4.70 5.38 -12.14
CA ILE A 331 -6.07 5.80 -11.84
C ILE A 331 -6.12 6.82 -10.71
N GLY A 332 -6.95 7.86 -10.87
CA GLY A 332 -7.28 8.78 -9.79
C GLY A 332 -8.29 8.17 -8.83
N TYR A 333 -8.21 8.49 -7.55
CA TYR A 333 -9.18 8.09 -6.56
C TYR A 333 -9.46 9.21 -5.56
N GLY A 334 -10.70 9.24 -5.07
CA GLY A 334 -11.12 10.14 -4.00
C GLY A 334 -11.47 9.36 -2.75
N LEU A 335 -11.68 10.07 -1.64
CA LEU A 335 -12.14 9.51 -0.38
C LEU A 335 -13.49 10.11 -0.01
N GLU A 336 -14.42 9.28 0.43
CA GLU A 336 -15.73 9.70 0.93
C GLU A 336 -16.12 8.93 2.20
N TYR A 337 -16.96 9.53 3.03
CA TYR A 337 -17.51 8.88 4.21
C TYR A 337 -18.80 8.12 3.83
N GLU A 338 -18.89 6.83 4.16
CA GLU A 338 -20.13 6.04 4.15
C GLU A 338 -20.98 6.25 5.39
#